data_AF-A0A7R9DPP4-F1
#
_entry.id   AF-A0A7R9DPP4-F1
#
_cell.length_a   1.000
_cell.length_b   1.000
_cell.length_c   1.000
_cell.angle_alpha   90.00
_cell.angle_beta   90.00
_cell.angle_gamma   90.00
#
_symmetry.space_group_name_H-M   'P 1'
#
loop_
_entity.id
_entity.type
_entity.pdbx_description
1 polymer ?
#
loop_
_entity_poly.entity_id
_entity_poly.type
_entity_poly.pdbx_seq_one_letter_code
_entity_poly.pdbx_strand_id
1 'polypeptide(L)'
;MRGFEHRTPNYVDTLQAVLSDQFHNQTWLKVSPPATKSQEDLSQWLCKIHNSVNDRLGKSLFDCSRVNERWRDGWKDGSCDY
;
A
#
# COMPACT_ATOMS: atom_id res chain seq x y z
N MET A 1 11.68 22.89 -34.49
CA MET A 1 11.19 21.57 -34.07
C MET A 1 12.06 21.08 -32.91
N ARG A 2 11.73 21.40 -31.64
CA ARG A 2 12.35 20.69 -30.51
C ARG A 2 11.44 19.52 -30.18
N GLY A 3 11.96 18.30 -30.34
CA GLY A 3 11.24 17.08 -30.02
C GLY A 3 10.90 17.06 -28.54
N PHE A 4 9.65 16.72 -28.22
CA PHE A 4 9.28 16.28 -26.88
C PHE A 4 9.97 14.94 -26.65
N GLU A 5 11.12 14.96 -25.96
CA GLU A 5 11.70 13.76 -25.38
C GLU A 5 10.74 13.29 -24.29
N HIS A 6 10.03 12.19 -24.53
CA HIS A 6 9.25 11.50 -23.51
C HIS A 6 10.23 10.96 -22.47
N ARG A 7 10.48 11.76 -21.44
CA ARG A 7 11.22 11.30 -20.26
C ARG A 7 10.35 10.26 -19.57
N THR A 8 10.83 9.01 -19.52
CA THR A 8 10.21 7.98 -18.70
C THR A 8 10.29 8.43 -17.24
N PRO A 9 9.17 8.45 -16.49
CA PRO A 9 9.18 8.81 -15.08
C PRO A 9 10.17 7.93 -14.33
N ASN A 10 11.05 8.54 -13.52
CA ASN A 10 11.91 7.75 -12.66
C ASN A 10 11.11 7.24 -11.44
N TYR A 11 11.73 6.38 -10.63
CA TYR A 11 11.08 5.80 -9.44
C TYR A 11 10.55 6.88 -8.48
N VAL A 12 11.27 8.00 -8.33
CA VAL A 12 10.86 9.12 -7.49
C VAL A 12 9.65 9.83 -8.08
N ASP A 13 9.63 10.08 -9.39
CA ASP A 13 8.48 10.70 -10.08
C ASP A 13 7.21 9.83 -9.97
N THR A 14 7.37 8.51 -10.06
CA THR A 14 6.29 7.53 -9.89
C THR A 14 5.78 7.52 -8.45
N LEU A 15 6.68 7.53 -7.47
CA LEU A 15 6.31 7.65 -6.05
C LEU A 15 5.58 8.95 -5.76
N GLN A 16 6.06 10.06 -6.30
CA GLN A 16 5.47 11.38 -6.10
C GLN A 16 4.04 11.43 -6.67
N ALA A 17 3.81 10.86 -7.85
CA ALA A 17 2.48 10.74 -8.45
C ALA A 17 1.52 9.88 -7.61
N VAL A 18 1.99 8.76 -7.04
CA VAL A 18 1.16 7.91 -6.18
C VAL A 18 0.82 8.57 -4.83
N LEU A 19 1.76 9.33 -4.24
CA LEU A 19 1.54 10.04 -2.99
C LEU A 19 0.65 11.29 -3.13
N SER A 20 0.68 11.93 -4.30
CA SER A 20 -0.07 13.16 -4.56
C SER A 20 -1.52 12.93 -4.98
N ASP A 21 -1.85 11.79 -5.57
CA ASP A 21 -3.19 11.56 -6.13
C ASP A 21 -4.27 11.27 -5.06
N GLN A 22 -3.90 10.82 -3.86
CA GLN A 22 -4.88 10.18 -2.96
C GLN A 22 -4.66 10.33 -1.46
N PHE A 23 -3.41 10.24 -0.99
CA PHE A 23 -3.10 10.29 0.45
C PHE A 23 -3.00 11.73 0.95
N HIS A 24 -2.40 12.62 0.15
CA HIS A 24 -2.35 14.06 0.44
C HIS A 24 -3.72 14.75 0.40
N ASN A 25 -4.65 14.28 -0.44
CA ASN A 25 -5.98 14.90 -0.60
C ASN A 25 -7.10 14.17 0.18
N GLN A 26 -6.76 13.17 0.99
CA GLN A 26 -7.69 12.38 1.82
C GLN A 26 -8.89 11.78 1.07
N THR A 27 -8.87 11.73 -0.26
CA THR A 27 -9.99 11.30 -1.11
C THR A 27 -10.31 9.81 -0.91
N TRP A 28 -9.30 8.96 -0.73
CA TRP A 28 -9.53 7.54 -0.42
C TRP A 28 -10.17 7.31 0.94
N LEU A 29 -9.85 8.13 1.95
CA LEU A 29 -10.47 7.99 3.26
C LEU A 29 -11.97 8.31 3.21
N LYS A 30 -12.41 9.12 2.24
CA LYS A 30 -13.83 9.39 2.00
C LYS A 30 -14.53 8.24 1.28
N VAL A 31 -13.84 7.60 0.31
CA VAL A 31 -14.41 6.50 -0.49
C VAL A 31 -14.36 5.16 0.25
N SER A 32 -13.34 4.94 1.06
CA SER A 32 -13.09 3.72 1.83
C SER A 32 -12.66 4.10 3.25
N PRO A 33 -13.61 4.51 4.12
CA PRO A 33 -13.29 4.90 5.49
C PRO A 33 -12.70 3.73 6.29
N PRO A 34 -11.85 4.01 7.30
CA PRO A 34 -11.28 2.97 8.17
C PRO A 34 -12.35 2.09 8.80
N ALA A 35 -12.22 0.78 8.63
CA ALA A 35 -13.06 -0.20 9.32
C ALA A 35 -12.48 -0.44 10.72
N THR A 36 -13.01 0.24 11.74
CA THR A 36 -12.44 0.26 13.11
C THR A 36 -13.24 -0.56 14.14
N LYS A 37 -14.15 -1.42 13.69
CA LYS A 37 -15.02 -2.20 14.58
C LYS A 37 -14.27 -3.29 15.36
N SER A 38 -13.18 -3.80 14.80
CA SER A 38 -12.32 -4.79 15.43
C SER A 38 -10.88 -4.62 14.96
N GLN A 39 -9.94 -5.26 15.66
CA GLN A 39 -8.55 -5.28 15.25
C GLN A 39 -8.39 -5.94 13.87
N GLU A 40 -9.11 -7.05 13.60
CA GLU A 40 -9.05 -7.75 12.32
C GLU A 40 -9.57 -6.85 11.19
N ASP A 41 -10.70 -6.18 11.39
CA ASP A 41 -11.26 -5.25 10.39
C ASP A 41 -10.27 -4.14 10.03
N LEU A 42 -9.60 -3.57 11.03
CA LEU A 42 -8.64 -2.49 10.81
C LEU A 42 -7.38 -3.01 10.11
N SER A 43 -6.85 -4.15 10.54
CA SER A 43 -5.68 -4.79 9.90
C SER A 43 -5.95 -5.14 8.44
N GLN A 44 -7.12 -5.67 8.12
CA GLN A 44 -7.52 -5.95 6.74
C GLN A 44 -7.69 -4.68 5.91
N TRP A 45 -8.32 -3.64 6.46
CA TRP A 45 -8.46 -2.36 5.78
C TRP A 45 -7.10 -1.72 5.47
N LEU A 46 -6.19 -1.71 6.45
CA LEU A 46 -4.82 -1.20 6.27
C LEU A 46 -4.06 -1.97 5.20
N CYS A 47 -4.16 -3.30 5.19
CA CYS A 47 -3.53 -4.13 4.17
C CYS A 47 -4.02 -3.80 2.76
N LYS A 48 -5.35 -3.66 2.58
CA LYS A 48 -5.96 -3.33 1.29
C LYS A 48 -5.51 -1.98 0.75
N ILE A 49 -5.42 -0.96 1.62
CA ILE A 49 -4.90 0.35 1.22
C ILE A 49 -3.42 0.30 0.89
N HIS A 50 -2.61 -0.47 1.64
CA HIS A 50 -1.21 -0.66 1.26
C HIS A 50 -1.10 -1.30 -0.12
N ASN A 51 -1.93 -2.31 -0.41
CA ASN A 51 -1.95 -2.96 -1.71
C ASN A 51 -2.39 -2.06 -2.86
N SER A 52 -3.29 -1.10 -2.63
CA SER A 52 -3.63 -0.12 -3.67
C SER A 52 -2.45 0.78 -4.02
N VAL A 53 -1.58 1.10 -3.05
CA VAL A 53 -0.31 1.79 -3.29
C VAL A 53 0.69 0.88 -4.01
N ASN A 54 0.80 -0.39 -3.62
CA ASN A 54 1.68 -1.36 -4.29
C ASN A 54 1.31 -1.53 -5.76
N ASP A 55 0.03 -1.72 -6.07
CA ASP A 55 -0.49 -1.88 -7.44
C ASP A 55 -0.12 -0.67 -8.32
N ARG A 56 -0.36 0.55 -7.82
CA ARG A 56 -0.01 1.80 -8.53
C ARG A 56 1.49 1.95 -8.79
N LEU A 57 2.31 1.39 -7.92
CA LEU A 57 3.78 1.40 -8.05
C LEU A 57 4.32 0.20 -8.83
N GLY A 58 3.46 -0.69 -9.33
CA GLY A 58 3.89 -1.93 -10.00
C GLY A 58 4.61 -2.91 -9.06
N LYS A 59 4.34 -2.84 -7.76
CA LYS A 59 4.87 -3.77 -6.76
C LYS A 59 3.91 -4.96 -6.60
N SER A 60 4.47 -6.11 -6.22
CA SER A 60 3.66 -7.29 -5.87
C SER A 60 2.68 -6.96 -4.73
N LEU A 61 1.46 -7.49 -4.83
CA LEU A 61 0.49 -7.41 -3.75
C LEU A 61 0.93 -8.27 -2.57
N PHE A 62 0.74 -7.76 -1.36
CA PHE A 62 0.90 -8.52 -0.13
C PHE A 62 -0.33 -9.40 0.12
N ASP A 63 -0.11 -10.63 0.56
CA ASP A 63 -1.20 -11.52 0.97
C ASP A 63 -1.79 -11.09 2.31
N CYS A 64 -2.95 -10.43 2.28
CA CYS A 64 -3.60 -9.91 3.48
C CYS A 64 -4.04 -10.99 4.48
N SER A 65 -4.10 -12.28 4.09
CA SER A 65 -4.34 -13.37 5.05
C SER A 65 -3.18 -13.52 6.04
N ARG A 66 -2.00 -13.00 5.71
CA ARG A 66 -0.76 -13.09 6.51
C ARG A 66 -0.45 -11.80 7.27
N VAL A 67 -1.39 -10.86 7.37
CA VAL A 67 -1.16 -9.55 8.00
C VAL A 67 -0.75 -9.68 9.47
N ASN A 68 -1.37 -10.61 10.22
CA ASN A 68 -1.06 -10.81 11.63
C ASN A 68 0.27 -11.57 11.82
N GLU A 69 0.58 -12.56 10.97
CA GLU A 69 1.90 -13.21 10.97
C GLU A 69 3.02 -12.16 10.78
N ARG A 70 2.82 -11.24 9.84
CA ARG A 70 3.84 -10.25 9.49
C ARG A 70 4.00 -9.14 10.54
N TRP A 71 2.91 -8.68 11.17
CA TRP A 71 2.92 -7.42 11.94
C TRP A 71 2.52 -7.57 13.41
N ARG A 72 2.21 -8.77 13.90
CA ARG A 72 1.80 -9.00 15.29
C ARG A 72 2.40 -10.26 15.88
N ASP A 73 2.17 -11.41 15.24
CA ASP A 73 2.34 -12.72 15.85
C ASP A 73 3.69 -13.38 15.53
N GLY A 74 4.34 -12.98 14.43
CA GLY A 74 5.47 -13.71 13.86
C GLY A 74 5.01 -14.79 12.88
N TRP A 75 5.95 -15.28 12.07
CA TRP A 75 5.67 -16.33 11.09
C TRP A 75 5.42 -17.68 11.77
N LYS A 76 4.47 -18.45 11.25
CA LYS A 76 4.11 -19.78 11.79
C LYS A 76 5.22 -20.82 11.69
N ASP A 77 6.24 -20.57 10.87
CA ASP A 77 7.42 -21.42 10.75
C ASP A 77 8.46 -21.17 11.86
N GLY A 78 8.19 -20.23 12.77
CA GLY A 78 9.07 -19.90 13.88
C GLY A 78 10.34 -19.14 13.47
N SER A 79 10.42 -18.63 12.24
CA SER A 79 11.58 -17.85 11.77
C SER A 79 11.81 -16.54 12.54
N CYS A 80 10.88 -16.15 13.41
CA CYS A 80 10.97 -14.99 14.30
C CYS A 80 11.20 -15.35 15.78
N ASP A 81 11.38 -16.63 16.13
CA ASP A 81 11.38 -17.12 17.52
C ASP A 81 12.79 -17.20 18.18
N TYR A 82 13.75 -16.43 17.66
CA TYR A 82 15.16 -16.49 18.05
C TYR A 82 15.51 -15.81 19.38
#